data_AF-A0A3D3Z5A7-F1
#
_entry.id   AF-A0A3D3Z5A7-F1
#
_cell.length_a   1.000
_cell.length_b   1.000
_cell.length_c   1.000
_cell.angle_alpha   90.00
_cell.angle_beta   90.00
_cell.angle_gamma   90.00
#
_symmetry.space_group_name_H-M   'P 1'
#
loop_
_entity.id
_entity.type
_entity.pdbx_description
1 polymer ?
#
loop_
_entity_poly.entity_id
_entity_poly.type
_entity_poly.pdbx_seq_one_letter_code
_entity_poly.pdbx_strand_id
1 'polypeptide(L)' 'MYRIWLLFDPRRLLVALMTVMATMVMLMHFLMLSTTRYNFLEVNEPPAAAAPAADLQNSASSHG' A
#
# COMPACT_ATOMS: atom_id res chain seq x y z
N MET A 1 -30.88 -25.46 1.34
CA MET A 1 -29.89 -25.15 0.28
C MET A 1 -28.56 -25.87 0.55
N TYR A 2 -28.54 -27.20 0.50
CA TYR A 2 -27.32 -28.01 0.70
C TYR A 2 -26.67 -28.45 -0.62
N ARG A 3 -27.39 -28.29 -1.74
CA ARG A 3 -26.97 -28.71 -3.08
C ARG A 3 -25.76 -27.94 -3.62
N ILE A 4 -25.48 -26.74 -3.09
CA ILE A 4 -24.26 -25.98 -3.42
C ILE A 4 -23.00 -26.81 -3.12
N TRP A 5 -23.04 -27.69 -2.09
CA TRP A 5 -21.92 -28.56 -1.72
C TRP A 5 -21.72 -29.77 -2.64
N LEU A 6 -22.68 -30.08 -3.51
CA LEU A 6 -22.57 -31.17 -4.49
C LEU A 6 -21.97 -30.69 -5.82
N LEU A 7 -22.02 -29.39 -6.11
CA LEU A 7 -21.36 -28.79 -7.29
C LEU A 7 -19.99 -28.19 -6.95
N PHE A 8 -19.85 -27.62 -5.76
CA PHE A 8 -18.59 -27.03 -5.32
C PHE A 8 -17.84 -28.03 -4.45
N ASP A 9 -16.86 -28.71 -5.05
CA ASP A 9 -15.91 -29.53 -4.31
C ASP A 9 -15.28 -28.66 -3.22
N PRO A 10 -15.53 -28.94 -1.93
CA PRO A 10 -15.27 -28.00 -0.84
C PRO A 10 -13.79 -27.65 -0.70
N ARG A 11 -12.93 -28.59 -1.09
CA ARG A 11 -11.49 -28.38 -1.20
C ARG A 11 -11.15 -27.27 -2.20
N ARG A 12 -11.76 -27.27 -3.39
CA ARG A 12 -11.47 -26.29 -4.43
C ARG A 12 -12.02 -24.92 -4.08
N LEU A 13 -13.18 -24.85 -3.41
CA LEU A 13 -13.75 -23.59 -2.95
C LEU A 13 -12.84 -22.92 -1.91
N LEU A 14 -12.39 -23.66 -0.90
CA LEU A 14 -11.48 -23.15 0.13
C LEU A 14 -10.16 -22.66 -0.47
N VAL A 15 -9.59 -23.42 -1.42
CA VAL A 15 -8.38 -23.00 -2.12
C VAL A 15 -8.64 -21.77 -2.99
N ALA A 16 -9.74 -21.71 -3.75
CA ALA A 16 -10.07 -20.56 -4.59
C ALA A 16 -10.25 -19.28 -3.78
N LEU A 17 -10.90 -19.34 -2.61
CA LEU A 17 -11.00 -18.18 -1.70
C LEU A 17 -9.63 -17.73 -1.20
N MET A 18 -8.78 -18.66 -0.77
CA MET A 18 -7.43 -18.34 -0.32
C MET A 18 -6.59 -17.73 -1.44
N THR A 19 -6.62 -18.33 -2.63
CA THR A 19 -5.83 -17.86 -3.78
C THR A 19 -6.33 -16.52 -4.29
N VAL A 20 -7.64 -16.30 -4.44
CA VAL A 20 -8.14 -15.03 -5.00
C VAL A 20 -7.84 -13.85 -4.10
N MET A 21 -7.93 -14.03 -2.78
CA MET A 21 -7.57 -13.01 -1.79
C MET A 21 -6.05 -12.78 -1.78
N ALA A 22 -5.24 -13.85 -1.79
CA ALA A 22 -3.79 -13.74 -1.82
C ALA A 22 -3.27 -13.07 -3.09
N THR A 23 -3.78 -13.46 -4.26
CA THR A 23 -3.42 -12.85 -5.54
C THR A 23 -3.80 -11.38 -5.56
N MET A 24 -5.02 -11.01 -5.16
CA MET A 24 -5.46 -9.62 -5.11
C MET A 24 -4.54 -8.74 -4.24
N VAL A 25 -4.18 -9.22 -3.05
CA VAL A 25 -3.28 -8.52 -2.13
C VAL A 25 -1.87 -8.42 -2.73
N MET A 26 -1.37 -9.49 -3.36
CA MET A 26 -0.04 -9.52 -3.95
C MET A 26 0.10 -8.51 -5.11
N LEU A 27 -0.91 -8.42 -6.00
CA LEU A 27 -0.92 -7.41 -7.07
C LEU A 27 -0.87 -5.98 -6.51
N MET A 28 -1.58 -5.71 -5.41
CA MET A 28 -1.60 -4.37 -4.81
C MET A 28 -0.28 -4.00 -4.12
N HIS A 29 0.39 -4.97 -3.48
CA HIS A 29 1.71 -4.74 -2.90
C HIS A 29 2.75 -4.42 -3.96
N PHE A 30 2.75 -5.18 -5.07
CA PHE A 30 3.62 -4.88 -6.20
C PHE A 30 3.32 -3.49 -6.79
N LEU A 31 2.07 -3.04 -6.76
CA LEU A 31 1.70 -1.71 -7.22
C LEU A 31 2.30 -0.61 -6.32
N MET A 32 2.30 -0.76 -5.00
CA MET A 32 2.96 0.20 -4.09
C MET A 32 4.49 0.15 -4.23
N LEU A 33 5.09 -1.04 -4.22
CA LEU A 33 6.54 -1.20 -4.37
C LEU A 33 7.05 -0.68 -5.71
N SER A 34 6.24 -0.72 -6.77
CA SER A 34 6.62 -0.20 -8.08
C SER A 34 6.76 1.34 -8.11
N THR A 35 6.23 2.06 -7.13
CA THR A 35 6.21 3.54 -7.18
C THR A 35 7.35 4.15 -6.37
N THR A 36 8.15 5.01 -6.99
CA THR A 36 9.30 5.72 -6.40
C THR A 36 8.99 6.50 -5.12
N ARG A 37 7.71 6.78 -4.83
CA ARG A 37 7.27 7.47 -3.59
C ARG A 37 6.89 6.53 -2.45
N TYR A 38 6.46 5.30 -2.75
CA TYR A 38 6.03 4.33 -1.74
C TYR A 38 6.95 3.10 -1.67
N ASN A 39 8.04 3.10 -2.44
CA ASN A 39 9.06 2.04 -2.44
C ASN A 39 10.04 2.22 -1.27
N PHE A 40 9.69 1.66 -0.12
CA PHE A 40 10.50 1.71 1.11
C PHE A 40 11.84 0.95 1.01
N LEU A 41 12.13 0.27 -0.11
CA LEU A 41 13.45 -0.31 -0.40
C LEU A 41 14.40 0.67 -1.10
N GLU A 42 13.89 1.78 -1.64
CA GLU A 42 14.68 2.83 -2.30
C GLU A 42 15.09 3.88 -1.24
N VAL A 43 15.99 3.48 -0.35
CA VAL A 43 16.75 4.45 0.44
C VAL A 43 17.76 5.10 -0.50
N ASN A 44 17.73 6.44 -0.56
CA ASN A 44 18.71 7.36 -1.19
C ASN A 44 18.31 8.11 -2.47
N GLU A 45 17.11 8.70 -2.51
CA GLU A 45 17.04 10.06 -3.06
C GLU A 45 16.13 10.90 -2.16
N PRO A 46 16.67 11.87 -1.40
CA PRO A 46 15.83 12.80 -0.69
C PRO A 46 14.88 13.42 -1.72
N PRO A 47 13.56 13.49 -1.45
CA PRO A 47 12.69 14.30 -2.27
C PRO A 47 13.34 15.68 -2.29
N ALA A 48 13.76 16.14 -3.47
CA ALA A 48 14.31 17.47 -3.68
C ALA A 48 13.51 18.41 -2.81
N ALA A 49 14.20 18.97 -1.81
CA ALA A 49 13.61 19.63 -0.67
C ALA A 49 12.38 20.41 -1.09
N ALA A 50 11.20 19.97 -0.66
CA ALA A 50 10.15 20.92 -0.39
C ALA A 50 10.72 21.79 0.72
N ALA A 51 11.40 22.86 0.32
CA ALA A 51 12.07 23.81 1.17
C ALA A 51 11.13 24.18 2.32
N PRO A 52 11.64 24.29 3.57
CA PRO A 52 10.81 24.62 4.71
C PRO A 52 10.25 26.04 4.54
N ALA A 53 9.04 26.16 4.01
CA ALA A 53 8.24 27.37 4.14
C ALA A 53 7.72 27.56 5.58
N ALA A 54 8.12 26.70 6.54
CA ALA A 54 7.69 26.74 7.93
C ALA A 54 8.67 27.48 8.87
N ASP A 55 9.94 27.71 8.48
CA ASP A 55 10.91 28.36 9.37
C ASP A 55 10.88 29.90 9.32
N LEU A 56 10.35 30.52 8.26
CA LEU A 56 10.27 31.98 8.17
C LEU A 56 9.13 32.59 9.01
N GLN A 57 8.13 31.80 9.41
CA GLN A 57 6.99 32.28 10.20
C GLN A 57 7.32 32.38 11.70
N ASN A 58 8.18 31.51 12.21
CA ASN A 58 8.51 31.43 13.65
C ASN A 58 9.58 32.47 14.07
N SER A 59 10.45 32.88 13.14
CA SER A 59 11.43 33.96 13.38
C SER A 59 10.80 35.36 13.38
N ALA A 60 9.67 35.54 12.69
CA ALA A 60 8.96 36.81 12.62
C ALA A 60 8.07 37.08 13.86
N SER A 61 7.64 36.04 14.57
CA SER A 61 6.82 36.17 15.79
C SER A 61 7.62 36.39 17.08
N SER A 62 8.95 36.34 17.03
CA SER A 62 9.84 36.52 18.19
C SER A 62 10.45 37.93 18.31
N HIS A 63 10.13 38.85 17.40
CA HIS A 63 10.55 40.25 17.45
C HIS A 63 9.33 41.15 17.20
N GLY A 64 8.52 41.36 18.23
CA GLY A 64 7.36 42.25 18.24
C GLY A 64 6.82 42.42 19.64
#